data_AF-A0A9C9ELQ5-F1
#
_entry.id   AF-A0A9C9ELQ5-F1
#
_cell.length_a   1.000
_cell.length_b   1.000
_cell.length_c   1.000
_cell.angle_alpha   90.00
_cell.angle_beta   90.00
_cell.angle_gamma   90.00
#
_symmetry.space_group_name_H-M   'P 1'
#
loop_
_entity.id
_entity.type
_entity.pdbx_description
1 polymer ?
#
loop_
_entity_poly.entity_id
_entity_poly.type
_entity_poly.pdbx_seq_one_letter_code
_entity_poly.pdbx_strand_id
1 'polypeptide(L)'
;MARHNKIILSAVFVFMLFFSIQFLFAYEPANVWKYTNQSGTIYTVPVGRTFWLYGMMFQSDRSSSELRVNGEIFWRDGPETNSWGHNFYPPIKFPSGTVFSADLFQASIMIYGYEGTSNSSD
;
A
#
# COMPACT_ATOMS: atom_id res chain seq x y z
N MET A 1 -15.82 -38.63 -34.03
CA MET A 1 -16.08 -37.28 -33.46
C MET A 1 -15.89 -37.18 -31.93
N ALA A 2 -16.27 -38.17 -31.12
CA ALA A 2 -16.25 -38.06 -29.64
C ALA A 2 -14.87 -37.84 -28.97
N ARG A 3 -13.75 -38.22 -29.61
CA ARG A 3 -12.39 -38.10 -29.03
C ARG A 3 -11.86 -36.65 -29.02
N HIS A 4 -12.25 -35.84 -30.01
CA HIS A 4 -11.82 -34.44 -30.11
C HIS A 4 -12.48 -33.55 -29.05
N ASN A 5 -13.76 -33.80 -28.73
CA ASN A 5 -14.48 -33.05 -27.70
C ASN A 5 -13.85 -33.21 -26.31
N LYS A 6 -13.27 -34.38 -26.00
CA LYS A 6 -12.60 -34.63 -24.70
C LYS A 6 -11.29 -33.85 -24.55
N ILE A 7 -10.56 -33.64 -25.64
CA ILE A 7 -9.29 -32.90 -25.65
C ILE A 7 -9.57 -31.41 -25.44
N ILE A 8 -10.57 -30.87 -26.13
CA ILE A 8 -10.97 -29.47 -26.00
C ILE A 8 -11.45 -29.18 -24.56
N LEU A 9 -12.28 -30.05 -24.00
CA LEU A 9 -12.78 -29.88 -22.63
C LEU A 9 -11.64 -29.88 -21.59
N SER A 10 -10.66 -30.76 -21.79
CA SER A 10 -9.48 -30.84 -20.90
C SER A 10 -8.59 -29.59 -21.01
N ALA A 11 -8.39 -29.06 -22.21
CA ALA A 11 -7.61 -27.86 -22.44
C ALA A 11 -8.27 -26.62 -21.80
N VAL A 12 -9.60 -26.48 -21.92
CA VAL A 12 -10.35 -25.41 -21.26
C VAL A 12 -10.25 -25.51 -19.74
N PHE A 13 -10.36 -26.72 -19.18
CA PHE A 13 -10.23 -26.93 -17.74
C PHE A 13 -8.85 -26.55 -17.21
N VAL A 14 -7.77 -26.97 -17.90
CA VAL A 14 -6.39 -26.61 -17.54
C VAL A 14 -6.16 -25.11 -17.66
N PHE A 15 -6.69 -24.46 -18.69
CA PHE A 15 -6.60 -23.01 -18.87
C PHE A 15 -7.33 -22.25 -17.75
N MET A 16 -8.54 -22.67 -17.39
CA MET A 16 -9.29 -22.11 -16.26
C MET A 16 -8.57 -22.31 -14.94
N LEU A 17 -7.99 -23.50 -14.71
CA LEU A 17 -7.20 -23.78 -13.52
C LEU A 17 -5.97 -22.87 -13.44
N PHE A 18 -5.23 -22.73 -14.56
CA PHE A 18 -4.07 -21.84 -14.64
C PHE A 18 -4.45 -20.38 -14.33
N PHE A 19 -5.53 -19.88 -14.94
CA PHE A 19 -6.05 -18.52 -14.66
C PHE A 19 -6.48 -18.34 -13.20
N SER A 20 -7.13 -19.36 -12.61
CA SER A 20 -7.60 -19.31 -11.23
C SER A 20 -6.43 -19.26 -10.24
N ILE A 21 -5.34 -19.97 -10.53
CA ILE A 21 -4.11 -19.95 -9.73
C ILE A 21 -3.42 -18.57 -9.82
N GLN A 22 -3.41 -17.94 -11.00
CA GLN A 22 -2.88 -16.56 -11.15
C GLN A 22 -3.67 -15.57 -10.27
N PHE A 23 -5.00 -15.71 -10.19
CA PHE A 23 -5.83 -14.87 -9.32
C PHE A 23 -5.61 -15.16 -7.82
N LEU A 24 -5.30 -16.40 -7.45
CA LEU A 24 -5.02 -16.79 -6.06
C LEU A 24 -3.70 -16.20 -5.53
N PHE A 25 -2.72 -15.96 -6.41
CA PHE A 25 -1.45 -15.29 -6.06
C PHE A 25 -1.46 -13.77 -6.27
N ALA A 26 -2.50 -13.21 -6.87
CA ALA A 26 -2.62 -11.76 -7.11
C ALA A 26 -3.17 -10.98 -5.91
N TYR A 27 -3.62 -11.67 -4.84
CA TYR A 27 -4.03 -11.01 -3.60
C TYR A 27 -2.81 -10.85 -2.69
N GLU A 28 -2.02 -9.80 -2.94
CA GLU A 28 -1.07 -9.31 -1.94
C GLU A 28 -1.90 -8.71 -0.79
N PRO A 29 -1.77 -9.23 0.45
CA PRO A 29 -2.32 -8.52 1.59
C PRO A 29 -1.76 -7.09 1.54
N ALA A 30 -2.64 -6.08 1.62
CA ALA A 30 -2.29 -4.67 1.58
C ALA A 30 -0.92 -4.45 2.24
N ASN A 31 0.04 -3.90 1.49
CA ASN A 31 1.40 -3.68 2.01
C ASN A 31 1.31 -2.61 3.12
N VAL A 32 1.01 -3.06 4.34
CA VAL A 32 0.94 -2.22 5.52
C VAL A 32 2.38 -1.91 5.91
N TRP A 33 2.79 -0.66 5.71
CA TRP A 33 4.11 -0.21 6.12
C TRP A 33 4.04 0.27 7.55
N LYS A 34 4.79 -0.41 8.42
CA LYS A 34 5.02 0.03 9.79
C LYS A 34 6.40 0.66 9.87
N TYR A 35 6.47 1.97 10.07
CA TYR A 35 7.70 2.67 10.37
C TYR A 35 7.85 2.83 11.88
N THR A 36 8.90 2.21 12.42
CA THR A 36 9.21 2.24 13.85
C THR A 36 10.72 2.50 13.99
N ASN A 37 11.19 3.74 13.79
CA ASN A 37 12.45 4.21 14.39
C ASN A 37 12.68 5.73 14.23
N GLN A 38 13.54 6.26 15.12
CA GLN A 38 13.97 7.63 15.39
C GLN A 38 14.68 8.38 14.25
N SER A 39 14.75 7.84 13.01
CA SER A 39 15.22 8.58 11.82
C SER A 39 15.25 7.69 10.57
N GLY A 40 14.73 8.21 9.45
CA GLY A 40 15.37 8.06 8.15
C GLY A 40 15.07 6.80 7.31
N THR A 41 13.88 6.20 7.40
CA THR A 41 13.50 5.14 6.45
C THR A 41 12.82 5.74 5.22
N ILE A 42 13.37 5.47 4.04
CA ILE A 42 12.82 5.84 2.74
C ILE A 42 12.15 4.62 2.13
N TYR A 43 10.88 4.75 1.76
CA TYR A 43 10.18 3.76 0.95
C TYR A 43 9.87 4.36 -0.42
N THR A 44 9.93 3.54 -1.48
CA THR A 44 9.61 3.96 -2.84
C THR A 44 8.60 3.02 -3.46
N VAL A 45 7.54 3.56 -4.05
CA VAL A 45 6.56 2.78 -4.83
C VAL A 45 7.29 2.17 -6.02
N PRO A 46 7.26 0.83 -6.20
CA PRO A 46 7.97 0.20 -7.30
C PRO A 46 7.58 0.75 -8.67
N VAL A 47 8.52 0.68 -9.61
CA VAL A 47 8.30 1.12 -10.99
C VAL A 47 7.15 0.31 -11.63
N GLY A 48 6.21 1.00 -12.28
CA GLY A 48 5.02 0.42 -12.90
C GLY A 48 3.84 0.17 -11.94
N ARG A 49 3.95 0.50 -10.66
CA ARG A 49 2.88 0.34 -9.65
C ARG A 49 2.29 1.69 -9.26
N THR A 50 1.00 1.75 -8.98
CA THR A 50 0.38 2.88 -8.26
C THR A 50 0.15 2.49 -6.80
N PHE A 51 0.22 3.46 -5.90
CA PHE A 51 -0.06 3.25 -4.49
C PHE A 51 -1.26 4.08 -4.06
N TRP A 52 -2.08 3.52 -3.18
CA TRP A 52 -3.24 4.20 -2.64
C TRP A 52 -3.18 4.23 -1.12
N LEU A 53 -3.20 5.43 -0.56
CA LEU A 53 -3.16 5.69 0.86
C LEU A 53 -4.58 5.89 1.39
N TYR A 54 -5.01 5.05 2.33
CA TYR A 54 -6.34 5.19 2.95
C TYR A 54 -6.29 5.58 4.42
N GLY A 55 -5.13 5.47 5.07
CA GLY A 55 -4.98 5.98 6.43
C GLY A 55 -3.54 6.04 6.92
N MET A 56 -3.36 6.72 8.04
CA MET A 56 -2.12 6.75 8.81
C MET A 56 -2.44 6.76 10.29
N MET A 57 -1.59 6.14 11.11
CA MET A 57 -1.68 6.21 12.57
C MET A 57 -0.35 6.65 13.12
N PHE A 58 -0.41 7.53 14.11
CA PHE A 58 0.76 8.11 14.71
C PHE A 58 0.78 7.92 16.23
N GLN A 59 1.96 7.67 16.76
CA GLN A 59 2.21 7.59 18.19
C GLN A 59 3.49 8.39 18.50
N SER A 60 3.34 9.51 19.21
CA SER A 60 4.44 10.38 19.66
C SER A 60 4.28 10.77 21.12
N ASP A 61 5.41 11.10 21.73
CA ASP A 61 5.56 11.60 23.09
C ASP A 61 5.82 13.13 23.16
N ARG A 62 5.40 13.89 22.12
CA ARG A 62 5.32 15.39 22.00
C ARG A 62 6.32 16.04 21.04
N SER A 63 6.87 15.30 20.10
CA SER A 63 7.76 15.86 19.08
C SER A 63 7.04 16.16 17.76
N SER A 64 7.53 17.16 17.02
CA SER A 64 7.11 17.40 15.65
C SER A 64 7.60 16.27 14.75
N SER A 65 6.68 15.55 14.11
CA SER A 65 7.01 14.53 13.11
C SER A 65 6.43 14.89 11.76
N GLU A 66 7.15 14.54 10.70
CA GLU A 66 6.77 14.88 9.34
C GLU A 66 6.74 13.63 8.46
N LEU A 67 5.69 13.50 7.66
CA LEU A 67 5.67 12.62 6.50
C LEU A 67 5.86 13.47 5.26
N ARG A 68 6.87 13.13 4.47
CA ARG A 68 7.17 13.76 3.20
C ARG A 68 6.90 12.81 2.05
N VAL A 69 6.39 13.37 0.95
CA VAL A 69 6.18 12.70 -0.33
C VAL A 69 7.00 13.44 -1.38
N ASN A 70 7.93 12.74 -2.02
CA ASN A 70 8.90 13.30 -2.96
C ASN A 70 9.65 14.52 -2.40
N GLY A 71 9.96 14.49 -1.09
CA GLY A 71 10.67 15.57 -0.38
C GLY A 71 9.78 16.70 0.15
N GLU A 72 8.55 16.82 -0.32
CA GLU A 72 7.58 17.82 0.15
C GLU A 72 6.81 17.34 1.36
N ILE A 73 6.51 18.24 2.30
CA ILE A 73 5.72 17.90 3.49
C ILE A 73 4.28 17.60 3.05
N PHE A 74 3.90 16.34 3.21
CA PHE A 74 2.54 15.88 2.97
C PHE A 74 1.70 15.98 4.24
N TRP A 75 2.30 15.65 5.38
CA TRP A 75 1.67 15.72 6.68
C TRP A 75 2.69 16.06 7.76
N ARG A 76 2.25 16.81 8.78
CA ARG A 76 3.07 17.20 9.94
C ARG A 76 2.21 17.15 11.19
N ASP A 77 2.76 16.56 12.25
CA ASP A 77 2.18 16.65 13.58
C ASP A 77 2.82 17.75 14.43
N GLY A 78 2.02 18.35 15.31
CA GLY A 78 2.45 19.37 16.28
C GLY A 78 2.81 18.76 17.65
N PRO A 79 3.47 19.52 18.54
CA PRO A 79 3.98 19.03 19.83
C PRO A 79 2.91 18.67 20.90
N GLU A 80 1.61 18.70 20.59
CA GLU A 80 0.55 18.54 21.60
C GLU A 80 -0.50 17.47 21.27
N THR A 81 -0.26 16.63 20.27
CA THR A 81 -1.26 15.69 19.78
C THR A 81 -1.04 14.28 20.34
N ASN A 82 -1.86 13.92 21.33
CA ASN A 82 -1.96 12.55 21.82
C ASN A 82 -2.50 11.66 20.68
N SER A 83 -1.70 10.70 20.20
CA SER A 83 -2.02 9.61 19.27
C SER A 83 -3.33 9.74 18.47
N TRP A 84 -3.25 10.18 17.21
CA TRP A 84 -4.40 10.23 16.29
C TRP A 84 -4.18 9.34 15.08
N GLY A 85 -5.23 8.62 14.68
CA GLY A 85 -5.34 8.03 13.36
C GLY A 85 -5.98 9.04 12.40
N HIS A 86 -5.40 9.22 11.22
CA HIS A 86 -6.00 9.98 10.14
C HIS A 86 -6.46 9.04 9.04
N ASN A 87 -7.76 9.04 8.75
CA ASN A 87 -8.33 8.25 7.66
C ASN A 87 -8.53 9.15 6.44
N PHE A 88 -8.10 8.67 5.28
CA PHE A 88 -8.32 9.34 4.01
C PHE A 88 -9.51 8.69 3.30
N TYR A 89 -10.61 9.42 3.25
CA TYR A 89 -11.80 9.02 2.51
C TYR A 89 -12.25 10.17 1.59
N PRO A 90 -12.07 10.04 0.26
CA PRO A 90 -11.57 8.87 -0.47
C PRO A 90 -10.06 8.62 -0.30
N PRO A 91 -9.55 7.41 -0.61
CA PRO A 91 -8.12 7.11 -0.62
C PRO A 91 -7.35 8.00 -1.60
N ILE A 92 -6.11 8.36 -1.24
CA ILE A 92 -5.24 9.23 -2.04
C ILE A 92 -4.34 8.38 -2.94
N LYS A 93 -4.38 8.66 -4.25
CA LYS A 93 -3.56 7.98 -5.26
C LYS A 93 -2.19 8.63 -5.40
N PHE A 94 -1.15 7.82 -5.35
CA PHE A 94 0.23 8.18 -5.64
C PHE A 94 0.75 7.41 -6.87
N PRO A 95 1.45 8.10 -7.79
CA PRO A 95 2.00 7.48 -8.99
C PRO A 95 3.20 6.56 -8.68
N SER A 96 3.60 5.80 -9.69
CA SER A 96 4.82 4.99 -9.65
C SER A 96 6.05 5.83 -9.37
N GLY A 97 7.00 5.28 -8.61
CA GLY A 97 8.23 5.97 -8.24
C GLY A 97 8.05 7.02 -7.14
N THR A 98 6.85 7.15 -6.57
CA THR A 98 6.64 8.05 -5.43
C THR A 98 7.51 7.62 -4.25
N VAL A 99 8.24 8.57 -3.69
CA VAL A 99 9.13 8.38 -2.54
C VAL A 99 8.42 8.88 -1.28
N PHE A 100 8.31 8.01 -0.28
CA PHE A 100 7.83 8.35 1.06
C PHE A 100 9.02 8.38 2.02
N SER A 101 9.13 9.45 2.79
CA SER A 101 10.15 9.58 3.83
C SER A 101 9.54 10.23 5.06
N ALA A 102 9.95 9.79 6.25
CA ALA A 102 9.46 10.37 7.50
C ALA A 102 10.60 10.80 8.40
N ASP A 103 10.47 12.00 8.95
CA ASP A 103 11.33 12.53 10.01
C ASP A 103 10.57 12.38 11.33
N LEU A 104 10.89 11.33 12.08
CA LEU A 104 10.20 10.92 13.30
C LEU A 104 11.13 11.08 14.50
N PHE A 105 10.76 11.91 15.48
CA PHE A 105 11.55 12.07 16.70
C PHE A 105 10.86 11.32 17.83
N GLN A 106 11.40 10.17 18.27
CA GLN A 106 10.77 9.34 19.32
C GLN A 106 9.32 8.91 19.03
N ALA A 107 8.92 8.93 17.75
CA ALA A 107 7.57 8.60 17.30
C ALA A 107 7.54 7.39 16.36
N SER A 108 6.36 6.80 16.19
CA SER A 108 6.09 5.80 15.16
C SER A 108 4.93 6.24 14.27
N ILE A 109 5.04 5.92 12.98
CA ILE A 109 3.96 6.11 12.01
C ILE A 109 3.67 4.76 11.33
N MET A 110 2.41 4.37 11.34
CA MET A 110 1.91 3.27 10.54
C MET A 110 1.14 3.86 9.37
N ILE A 111 1.53 3.48 8.15
CA ILE A 111 0.87 3.91 6.92
C ILE A 111 0.06 2.74 6.39
N TYR A 112 -1.22 3.00 6.13
CA TYR A 112 -2.14 2.02 5.61
C TYR A 112 -2.45 2.32 4.15
N GLY A 113 -2.02 1.43 3.26
CA GLY A 113 -2.29 1.54 1.85
C GLY A 113 -2.11 0.22 1.11
N TYR A 114 -2.36 0.25 -0.18
CA TYR A 114 -2.15 -0.90 -1.06
C TYR A 114 -1.47 -0.47 -2.36
N GLU A 115 -0.63 -1.36 -2.87
CA GLU A 115 -0.02 -1.24 -4.19
C GLU A 115 -0.94 -1.92 -5.20
N GLY A 116 -1.41 -1.18 -6.20
CA GLY A 116 -2.36 -1.73 -7.17
C GLY A 116 -3.01 -0.68 -8.05
N THR A 117 -3.63 -1.14 -9.14
CA THR A 117 -4.25 -0.29 -10.18
C THR A 117 -5.70 0.10 -9.89
N SER A 118 -6.39 -0.60 -8.99
CA SER A 118 -7.80 -0.37 -8.64
C SER A 118 -7.96 0.16 -7.24
N ASN A 119 -8.94 1.04 -7.03
CA ASN A 119 -9.24 1.51 -5.69
C ASN A 119 -9.85 0.33 -4.87
N SER A 120 -9.37 0.00 -3.67
CA SER A 120 -9.93 -1.13 -2.90
C SER A 120 -11.36 -0.89 -2.38
N SER A 121 -11.89 0.32 -2.56
CA SER A 121 -13.28 0.68 -2.25
C SER A 121 -14.21 0.65 -3.47
N ASP A 122 -13.70 0.28 -4.65
CA ASP A 122 -14.47 0.00 -5.87
C ASP A 122 -14.60 -1.51 -6.10
#